data_AF-A0A7Z0VT34-F1
#
_entry.id   AF-A0A7Z0VT34-F1
#
_cell.length_a   1.000
_cell.length_b   1.000
_cell.length_c   1.000
_cell.angle_alpha   90.00
_cell.angle_beta   90.00
_cell.angle_gamma   90.00
#
_symmetry.space_group_name_H-M   'P 1'
#
loop_
_entity.id
_entity.type
_entity.pdbx_description
1 polymer ?
#
loop_
_entity_poly.entity_id
_entity_poly.type
_entity_poly.pdbx_seq_one_letter_code
_entity_poly.pdbx_strand_id
1 'polypeptide(L)' 'MSEWTPIIVALLTGGVLRWMLEEAMSRWKAHRAAQADRETREQTLTRQLHEWEETAYATRAVALKAGVSQEDLPSLPDGT' A
#
# COMPACT_ATOMS: atom_id res chain seq x y z
N MET A 1 -40.35 -36.07 -20.74
CA MET A 1 -39.43 -35.17 -20.01
C MET A 1 -40.25 -33.97 -19.55
N SER A 2 -40.21 -33.63 -18.26
CA SER A 2 -41.09 -32.62 -17.65
C SER A 2 -40.78 -31.22 -18.20
N GLU A 3 -41.81 -30.45 -18.57
CA GLU A 3 -41.69 -29.06 -19.08
C GLU A 3 -40.93 -28.11 -18.14
N TRP A 4 -40.81 -28.47 -16.86
CA TRP A 4 -40.14 -27.67 -15.83
C TRP A 4 -38.62 -27.83 -15.78
N THR A 5 -38.09 -28.87 -16.41
CA THR A 5 -36.64 -29.17 -16.45
C THR A 5 -35.78 -28.00 -16.96
N PRO A 6 -36.09 -27.35 -18.11
CA PRO A 6 -35.30 -26.21 -18.60
C PRO A 6 -35.32 -25.00 -17.65
N ILE A 7 -36.45 -24.77 -16.95
CA ILE A 7 -36.60 -23.65 -16.02
C ILE A 7 -35.70 -23.87 -14.79
N ILE A 8 -35.68 -25.09 -14.26
CA ILE A 8 -34.83 -25.46 -13.10
C ILE A 8 -33.34 -25.34 -13.46
N VAL A 9 -32.95 -25.81 -14.64
CA VAL A 9 -31.57 -25.70 -15.13
C VAL A 9 -31.15 -24.23 -15.29
N ALA A 10 -32.03 -23.38 -15.84
CA ALA A 10 -31.75 -21.95 -15.98
C ALA A 10 -31.56 -21.24 -14.63
N LEU A 11 -32.42 -21.55 -13.64
CA LEU A 11 -32.31 -20.98 -12.29
C LEU A 11 -31.04 -21.41 -11.57
N LEU A 12 -30.67 -22.70 -11.66
CA LEU A 12 -29.42 -23.21 -11.07
C LEU A 12 -28.20 -22.58 -11.73
N THR A 13 -28.19 -22.49 -13.06
CA THR A 13 -27.07 -21.90 -13.80
C THR A 13 -26.90 -20.41 -13.48
N GLY A 14 -28.00 -19.67 -13.38
CA GLY A 14 -27.99 -18.26 -12.96
C GLY A 14 -27.50 -18.06 -11.53
N GLY A 15 -27.93 -18.93 -10.60
CA GLY A 15 -27.47 -18.90 -9.20
C GLY A 15 -25.97 -19.18 -9.06
N VAL A 16 -25.46 -20.19 -9.78
CA VAL A 16 -24.03 -20.53 -9.79
C VAL A 16 -23.20 -19.38 -10.38
N LEU A 17 -23.66 -18.78 -11.49
CA LEU A 17 -22.96 -17.65 -12.10
C LEU A 17 -22.89 -16.44 -11.16
N ARG A 18 -24.00 -16.12 -10.50
CA ARG A 18 -24.03 -15.03 -9.51
C ARG A 18 -23.06 -15.30 -8.36
N TRP A 19 -23.07 -16.50 -7.82
CA TRP A 19 -22.17 -16.88 -6.74
C TRP A 19 -20.69 -16.78 -7.15
N MET A 20 -20.34 -17.24 -8.36
CA MET A 20 -18.98 -17.09 -8.90
C MET A 20 -18.58 -15.62 -9.04
N LEU A 21 -19.49 -14.74 -9.49
CA LEU A 21 -19.22 -13.31 -9.62
C LEU A 21 -19.04 -12.62 -8.27
N GLU A 22 -19.87 -12.97 -7.28
CA GLU A 22 -19.74 -12.46 -5.90
C GLU A 22 -18.40 -12.88 -5.29
N GLU A 23 -18.02 -14.16 -5.43
CA GLU A 23 -16.75 -14.69 -4.93
C GLU A 23 -15.56 -14.00 -5.62
N ALA A 24 -15.60 -13.85 -6.96
CA ALA A 24 -14.56 -13.16 -7.71
C ALA A 24 -14.41 -11.69 -7.30
N MET A 25 -15.52 -10.97 -7.10
CA MET A 25 -15.49 -9.59 -6.60
C MET A 25 -14.94 -9.50 -5.18
N SER A 26 -15.28 -10.45 -4.30
CA SER A 26 -14.77 -10.47 -2.92
C SER A 26 -13.24 -10.64 -2.90
N ARG A 27 -12.72 -11.58 -3.69
CA ARG A 27 -11.29 -11.85 -3.84
C ARG A 27 -10.55 -10.67 -4.45
N TRP A 28 -11.14 -10.05 -5.48
CA TRP A 28 -10.56 -8.86 -6.10
C TRP A 28 -10.47 -7.69 -5.11
N LYS A 29 -11.53 -7.44 -4.33
CA LYS A 29 -11.51 -6.41 -3.28
C LYS A 29 -10.45 -6.72 -2.21
N ALA A 30 -10.33 -7.97 -1.77
CA ALA A 30 -9.33 -8.37 -0.79
C ALA A 30 -7.89 -8.16 -1.30
N HIS A 31 -7.61 -8.54 -2.56
CA HIS A 31 -6.32 -8.29 -3.18
C HIS A 31 -6.01 -6.80 -3.32
N ARG A 32 -7.00 -6.00 -3.72
CA ARG A 32 -6.82 -4.55 -3.88
C ARG A 32 -6.60 -3.85 -2.53
N ALA A 33 -7.32 -4.26 -1.49
CA ALA A 33 -7.11 -3.77 -0.13
C ALA A 33 -5.69 -4.09 0.37
N ALA A 34 -5.22 -5.33 0.15
CA ALA A 34 -3.87 -5.72 0.52
C ALA A 34 -2.77 -4.96 -0.25
N GLN A 35 -3.01 -4.58 -1.50
CA GLN A 35 -2.09 -3.72 -2.27
C GLN A 35 -2.13 -2.27 -1.77
N ALA A 36 -3.32 -1.71 -1.54
CA ALA A 36 -3.46 -0.36 -1.00
C ALA A 36 -2.79 -0.21 0.36
N ASP A 37 -2.88 -1.22 1.24
CA ASP A 37 -2.18 -1.23 2.53
C ASP A 37 -0.65 -1.23 2.38
N ARG A 38 -0.12 -1.89 1.36
CA ARG A 38 1.33 -1.88 1.08
C ARG A 38 1.78 -0.53 0.55
N GLU A 39 1.09 0.00 -0.45
CA GLU A 39 1.39 1.33 -1.01
C GLU A 39 1.29 2.42 0.06
N THR A 40 0.30 2.36 0.94
CA THR A 40 0.14 3.32 2.03
C THR A 40 1.29 3.24 3.03
N ARG A 41 1.76 2.03 3.37
CA ARG A 41 2.91 1.84 4.28
C ARG A 41 4.22 2.31 3.68
N GLU A 42 4.47 1.97 2.41
CA GLU A 42 5.67 2.43 1.70
C GLU A 42 5.70 3.95 1.59
N GLN A 43 4.59 4.58 1.19
CA GLN A 43 4.50 6.05 1.13
C GLN A 43 4.71 6.70 2.51
N THR A 44 4.20 6.08 3.57
CA THR A 44 4.37 6.59 4.94
C THR A 44 5.82 6.48 5.38
N LEU A 45 6.49 5.36 5.10
CA LEU A 45 7.91 5.16 5.41
C LEU A 45 8.79 6.13 4.62
N THR A 46 8.54 6.32 3.32
CA THR A 46 9.29 7.28 2.50
C THR A 46 9.11 8.71 3.00
N ARG A 47 7.90 9.10 3.40
CA ARG A 47 7.67 10.43 3.99
C ARG A 47 8.43 10.61 5.30
N GLN A 48 8.35 9.63 6.19
CA GLN A 48 9.10 9.69 7.45
C GLN A 48 10.60 9.83 7.16
N LEU A 49 11.15 8.98 6.27
CA LEU A 49 12.57 9.01 5.93
C LEU A 49 13.00 10.39 5.40
N HIS A 50 12.16 11.02 4.56
CA HIS A 50 12.42 12.37 4.07
C HIS A 50 12.38 13.43 5.19
N GLU A 51 11.42 13.37 6.10
CA GLU A 51 11.35 14.27 7.27
C GLU A 51 12.58 14.10 8.19
N TRP A 52 13.05 12.85 8.38
CA TRP A 52 14.27 12.56 9.14
C TRP A 52 15.53 13.09 8.42
N GLU A 53 15.60 12.99 7.10
CA GLU A 53 16.69 13.60 6.32
C GLU A 53 16.69 15.12 6.47
N GLU A 54 15.56 15.78 6.20
CA GLU A 54 15.44 17.24 6.31
C GLU A 54 15.86 17.77 7.68
N THR A 55 15.42 17.09 8.75
CA THR A 55 15.79 17.46 10.13
C THR A 55 17.27 17.21 10.43
N ALA A 56 17.87 16.14 9.89
CA ALA A 56 19.30 15.88 10.01
C ALA A 56 20.13 16.96 9.29
N TYR A 57 19.75 17.33 8.06
CA TYR A 57 20.38 18.41 7.30
C TYR A 57 20.25 19.77 8.02
N ALA A 58 19.06 20.09 8.53
CA ALA A 58 18.81 21.33 9.27
C ALA A 58 19.66 21.41 10.54
N THR A 59 19.74 20.31 11.30
CA THR A 59 20.54 20.25 12.54
C THR A 59 22.02 20.42 12.23
N ARG A 60 22.52 19.78 11.17
CA ARG A 60 23.91 19.95 10.71
C ARG A 60 24.20 21.39 10.31
N ALA A 61 23.27 22.05 9.59
CA ALA A 61 23.43 23.45 9.20
C ALA A 61 23.47 24.38 10.42
N VAL A 62 22.68 24.11 11.47
CA VAL A 62 22.73 24.86 12.74
C VAL A 62 24.06 24.61 13.48
N ALA A 63 24.53 23.37 13.54
CA ALA A 63 25.79 23.03 14.21
C ALA A 63 27.01 23.66 13.52
N LEU A 64 27.04 23.67 12.18
CA LEU A 64 28.06 24.38 11.40
C LEU A 64 28.02 25.89 11.66
N LYS A 65 26.82 26.49 11.73
CA LYS A 65 26.66 27.91 12.10
C LYS A 65 27.12 28.21 13.53
N ALA A 66 27.02 27.24 14.44
CA ALA A 66 27.52 27.35 15.81
C ALA A 66 29.05 27.16 15.93
N GLY A 67 29.75 26.91 14.81
CA GLY A 67 31.21 26.76 14.77
C GLY A 67 31.73 25.35 15.04
N VAL A 68 30.86 24.34 15.02
CA VAL A 68 31.27 22.93 15.12
C VAL A 68 31.98 22.51 13.83
N SER A 69 33.14 21.84 13.95
CA SER A 69 33.89 21.35 12.79
C SER A 69 33.10 20.26 12.06
N GLN A 70 33.22 20.22 10.74
CA GLN A 70 32.48 19.26 9.91
C GLN A 70 32.86 17.80 10.21
N GLU A 71 34.08 17.57 10.69
CA GLU A 71 34.63 16.27 11.06
C GLU A 71 34.06 15.70 12.37
N ASP A 72 33.52 16.56 13.24
CA ASP A 72 32.86 16.17 14.49
C ASP A 72 31.34 15.93 14.29
N LEU A 73 30.81 16.17 13.10
CA LEU A 73 29.40 16.01 12.79
C LEU A 73 29.10 14.58 12.33
N PRO A 74 27.97 14.00 12.77
CA PRO A 74 27.54 12.68 12.31
C PRO A 74 27.34 12.68 10.78
N SER A 75 27.62 11.53 10.16
CA SER A 75 27.36 11.31 8.73
C SER A 75 25.88 11.55 8.44
N LEU A 76 25.61 12.28 7.36
CA LEU A 76 24.23 12.44 6.89
C LEU A 76 23.71 11.09 6.38
N PRO A 77 22.38 10.90 6.36
CA PRO A 77 21.81 9.78 5.63
C PRO A 77 22.25 9.89 4.16
N ASP A 78 23.01 8.90 3.69
CA ASP A 78 23.32 8.76 2.28
C ASP A 78 22.01 8.34 1.60
N GLY A 79 21.43 9.25 0.80
CA GLY A 79 20.16 9.05 0.11
C GLY A 79 20.26 8.00 -1.01
N THR A 80 20.50 6.74 -0.65
CA THR A 80 20.46 5.55 -1.52
C THR A 80 19.35 4.60 -1.13
#